data_AF-A0A497H4Z6-F1
#
_entry.id   AF-A0A497H4Z6-F1
#
_cell.length_a   1.000
_cell.length_b   1.000
_cell.length_c   1.000
_cell.angle_alpha   90.00
_cell.angle_beta   90.00
_cell.angle_gamma   90.00
#
_symmetry.space_group_name_H-M   'P 1'
#
loop_
_entity.id
_entity.type
_entity.pdbx_description
1 polymer ?
#
loop_
_entity_poly.entity_id
_entity_poly.type
_entity_poly.pdbx_seq_one_letter_code
_entity_poly.pdbx_strand_id
1 'polypeptide(L)' 'MKRKYLDILCCPHCHGELILKIMREEKDEVVEGTLTCTRCHTTYDIREGIPVMIKKE' A
#
# COMPACT_ATOMS: atom_id res chain seq x y z
N MET A 1 -6.21 -4.32 5.37
CA MET A 1 -4.77 -4.11 5.60
C MET A 1 -4.57 -3.41 6.95
N LYS A 2 -3.77 -3.99 7.85
CA LYS A 2 -3.48 -3.38 9.16
C LYS A 2 -2.37 -2.35 9.04
N ARG A 3 -2.59 -1.14 9.57
CA ARG A 3 -1.65 -0.01 9.50
C ARG A 3 -0.23 -0.36 9.96
N LYS A 4 -0.10 -1.20 10.98
CA LYS A 4 1.19 -1.70 11.51
C LYS A 4 2.08 -2.40 10.48
N TYR A 5 1.54 -2.85 9.35
CA TYR A 5 2.35 -3.47 8.30
C TYR A 5 3.08 -2.43 7.45
N LEU A 6 2.68 -1.15 7.47
CA LEU A 6 3.42 -0.09 6.76
C LEU A 6 4.85 0.03 7.27
N ASP A 7 5.09 -0.24 8.55
CA ASP A 7 6.42 -0.16 9.17
C ASP A 7 7.42 -1.20 8.62
N ILE A 8 6.92 -2.27 8.00
CA ILE A 8 7.75 -3.35 7.43
C ILE A 8 7.64 -3.46 5.90
N LEU A 9 6.67 -2.78 5.28
CA LEU A 9 6.43 -2.82 3.84
C LEU A 9 7.27 -1.78 3.12
N CYS A 10 7.85 -2.17 1.99
CA CYS A 10 8.54 -1.27 1.07
C CYS A 10 8.03 -1.49 -0.35
N CYS A 11 8.34 -0.56 -1.26
CA CYS A 11 8.00 -0.71 -2.66
C CYS A 11 8.67 -1.95 -3.27
N PRO A 12 7.95 -2.89 -3.88
CA PRO A 12 8.56 -4.09 -4.48
C PRO A 12 9.49 -3.76 -5.65
N HIS A 13 9.28 -2.63 -6.34
CA HIS A 13 10.10 -2.26 -7.49
C HIS A 13 11.46 -1.70 -7.09
N CYS A 14 11.50 -0.76 -6.13
CA CYS A 14 12.70 0.01 -5.81
C CYS A 14 13.11 -0.04 -4.32
N HIS A 15 12.33 -0.71 -3.47
CA HIS A 15 12.49 -0.76 -2.01
C HIS A 15 12.43 0.61 -1.32
N GLY A 16 11.81 1.61 -1.97
CA GLY A 16 11.53 2.91 -1.36
C GLY A 16 10.35 2.88 -0.38
N GLU A 17 10.20 3.96 0.38
CA GLU A 17 9.09 4.15 1.32
C GLU A 17 7.74 4.24 0.60
N LEU A 18 6.70 3.76 1.28
CA LEU A 18 5.32 3.78 0.80
C LEU A 18 4.46 4.69 1.67
N ILE A 19 3.68 5.56 1.04
CA ILE A 19 2.67 6.38 1.71
C ILE A 19 1.31 5.74 1.49
N LEU A 20 0.58 5.51 2.58
CA LEU A 20 -0.80 5.04 2.56
C LEU A 20 -1.79 6.19 2.43
N LYS A 21 -2.71 6.07 1.47
CA LYS A 21 -3.92 6.87 1.39
C LYS A 21 -5.12 5.96 1.65
N ILE A 22 -5.87 6.25 2.71
CA ILE A 22 -7.07 5.49 3.09
C ILE A 22 -8.27 6.04 2.33
N MET A 23 -9.02 5.16 1.67
CA MET A 23 -10.31 5.49 1.05
C MET A 23 -11.47 4.94 1.90
N ARG A 24 -11.33 3.72 2.41
CA ARG A 24 -12.30 3.09 3.31
C ARG A 24 -11.58 2.23 4.35
N GLU A 25 -12.00 2.37 5.60
CA GLU A 25 -11.45 1.63 6.73
C GLU A 25 -12.58 1.08 7.59
N GLU A 26 -12.44 -0.17 8.02
CA GLU A 26 -13.42 -0.86 8.86
C GLU A 26 -12.69 -1.61 9.97
N LYS A 27 -13.12 -1.43 11.22
CA LYS A 27 -12.61 -2.17 12.39
C LYS A 27 -11.07 -2.17 12.47
N ASP A 28 -10.44 -1.02 12.21
CA ASP A 28 -8.99 -0.83 12.21
C ASP A 28 -8.24 -1.55 11.07
N GLU A 29 -8.97 -1.98 10.04
CA GLU A 29 -8.42 -2.51 8.80
C GLU A 29 -8.79 -1.63 7.61
N VAL A 30 -7.78 -1.19 6.86
CA VAL A 30 -7.96 -0.48 5.60
C VAL A 30 -8.48 -1.46 4.58
N VAL A 31 -9.74 -1.35 4.17
CA VAL A 31 -10.40 -2.22 3.20
C VAL A 31 -10.25 -1.67 1.78
N GLU A 32 -10.21 -0.35 1.60
CA GLU A 32 -9.91 0.31 0.33
C GLU A 32 -8.93 1.47 0.54
N GLY A 33 -7.98 1.63 -0.38
CA GLY A 33 -6.95 2.64 -0.28
C GLY A 33 -5.91 2.51 -1.38
N THR A 34 -4.87 3.32 -1.33
CA THR A 34 -3.72 3.21 -2.23
C THR A 34 -2.42 3.34 -1.44
N LEU A 35 -1.37 2.67 -1.93
CA LEU A 35 0.00 2.81 -1.47
C LEU A 35 0.83 3.42 -2.57
N THR A 36 1.38 4.61 -2.36
CA THR A 36 2.20 5.31 -3.35
C THR A 36 3.65 5.34 -2.88
N CYS A 37 4.57 4.87 -3.72
CA CYS A 37 5.99 4.96 -3.42
C CYS A 37 6.50 6.39 -3.58
N THR A 38 7.21 6.90 -2.59
CA THR A 38 7.82 8.24 -2.64
C THR A 38 9.00 8.34 -3.60
N ARG A 39 9.60 7.21 -3.97
CA ARG A 39 10.83 7.17 -4.78
C ARG A 39 10.56 6.95 -6.26
N CYS A 40 9.78 5.91 -6.60
CA CYS A 40 9.45 5.60 -8.00
C CYS A 40 8.04 6.04 -8.42
N HIS A 41 7.27 6.65 -7.51
CA HIS A 41 5.91 7.18 -7.77
C HIS A 41 4.89 6.12 -8.21
N THR A 42 5.23 4.83 -8.14
CA THR A 42 4.30 3.73 -8.40
C THR A 42 3.21 3.70 -7.34
N THR A 43 1.97 3.55 -7.78
CA THR A 43 0.80 3.45 -6.91
C THR A 43 0.22 2.04 -6.99
N TYR A 44 -0.07 1.47 -5.82
CA TYR A 44 -0.63 0.14 -5.64
C TYR A 44 -2.01 0.26 -4.98
N ASP A 45 -3.03 -0.38 -5.54
CA ASP A 45 -4.38 -0.34 -4.97
C ASP A 45 -4.49 -1.31 -3.78
N ILE A 46 -5.31 -0.95 -2.80
CA ILE A 46 -5.78 -1.85 -1.74
C ILE A 46 -7.24 -2.16 -2.06
N ARG A 47 -7.55 -3.44 -2.25
CA ARG A 47 -8.90 -3.94 -2.54
C ARG A 47 -9.22 -5.07 -1.58
N GLU A 48 -10.39 -5.00 -0.94
CA GLU A 48 -10.83 -6.00 0.06
C GLU A 48 -9.79 -6.21 1.18
N GLY A 49 -9.06 -5.15 1.53
CA GLY A 49 -7.99 -5.17 2.52
C GLY A 49 -6.68 -5.81 2.09
N ILE A 50 -6.54 -6.19 0.81
CA ILE A 50 -5.34 -6.78 0.21
C ILE A 50 -4.65 -5.75 -0.69
N PRO A 51 -3.39 -5.36 -0.39
CA PRO A 51 -2.59 -4.52 -1.28
C PRO A 51 -2.13 -5.28 -2.52
N VAL A 52 -2.42 -4.76 -3.71
CA VAL A 52 -2.02 -5.36 -5.00
C VAL A 52 -0.66 -4.79 -5.43
N MET A 53 0.42 -5.41 -4.95
CA MET A 53 1.80 -4.98 -5.15
C MET A 53 2.56 -5.80 -6.22
N ILE A 54 2.05 -5.81 -7.45
CA ILE A 54 2.63 -6.59 -8.54
C ILE A 54 3.71 -5.76 -9.26
N LYS A 55 4.92 -6.32 -9.46
CA LYS A 55 5.89 -5.74 -10.39
C LYS A 55 5.34 -5.94 -11.80
N LYS A 56 5.03 -4.85 -12.50
CA LYS A 56 4.82 -4.91 -13.94
C LYS A 56 6.20 -4.97 -14.59
N GLU A 57 6.44 -6.02 -15.38
CA GLU A 57 7.61 -6.17 -16.25
C GLU A 57 7.63 -5.09 -17.34
#